data_AF-A0A6C0HMP9-F1
#
_entry.id   AF-A0A6C0HMP9-F1
#
_cell.length_a   1.000
_cell.length_b   1.000
_cell.length_c   1.000
_cell.angle_alpha   90.00
_cell.angle_beta   90.00
_cell.angle_gamma   90.00
#
_symmetry.space_group_name_H-M   'P 1'
#
loop_
_entity.id
_entity.type
_entity.pdbx_description
1 polymer ?
#
loop_
_entity_poly.entity_id
_entity_poly.type
_entity_poly.pdbx_seq_one_letter_code
_entity_poly.pdbx_strand_id
1 'polypeptide(L)'
;MDPNEYKLDIDWMFYIHLQSSSAWGIESYYPILKLENLKDLVLISREMNFELMKKTLFFFMKGKIKPMWEDEHNCQGGGFSFKISNKQIEPLWKKILFLLIGGTITKDKEVNDHITGISLSPKKSFCILKIWMKTCKYVNAGVFIDIEGLDKKTCLFKPHGKE
;
A
#
# COMPACT_ATOMS: atom_id res chain seq x y z
N MET A 1 14.15 4.30 -27.73
CA MET A 1 12.90 4.34 -26.94
C MET A 1 12.89 5.64 -26.17
N ASP A 2 11.77 6.35 -26.15
CA ASP A 2 11.65 7.63 -25.44
C ASP A 2 11.72 7.39 -23.92
N PRO A 3 12.66 8.01 -23.19
CA PRO A 3 12.75 7.88 -21.74
C PRO A 3 11.52 8.42 -20.98
N ASN A 4 10.65 9.20 -21.63
CA ASN A 4 9.40 9.71 -21.04
C ASN A 4 8.16 8.86 -21.36
N GLU A 5 8.31 7.81 -22.17
CA GLU A 5 7.21 6.92 -22.50
C GLU A 5 6.69 6.24 -21.22
N TYR A 6 5.41 6.45 -20.90
CA TYR A 6 4.74 5.91 -19.71
C TYR A 6 5.21 6.45 -18.36
N LYS A 7 5.74 7.66 -18.31
CA LYS A 7 6.07 8.34 -17.05
C LYS A 7 4.83 8.49 -16.15
N LEU A 8 5.01 8.32 -14.85
CA LEU A 8 3.97 8.57 -13.84
C LEU A 8 3.91 10.06 -13.48
N ASP A 9 2.71 10.55 -13.17
CA ASP A 9 2.53 11.91 -12.65
C ASP A 9 3.20 12.11 -11.29
N ILE A 10 3.21 11.03 -10.49
CA ILE A 10 3.75 10.98 -9.14
C ILE A 10 4.60 9.73 -9.01
N ASP A 11 5.83 9.90 -8.54
CA ASP A 11 6.73 8.79 -8.24
C ASP A 11 6.21 7.99 -7.04
N TRP A 12 6.55 6.71 -6.99
CA TRP A 12 6.24 5.84 -5.86
C TRP A 12 7.49 5.13 -5.37
N MET A 13 7.51 4.78 -4.09
CA MET A 13 8.65 4.11 -3.47
C MET A 13 8.21 2.80 -2.82
N PHE A 14 8.84 1.70 -3.27
CA PHE A 14 8.66 0.38 -2.68
C PHE A 14 9.72 0.13 -1.60
N TYR A 15 9.27 -0.22 -0.41
CA TYR A 15 10.12 -0.58 0.72
C TYR A 15 9.78 -1.98 1.21
N ILE A 16 10.77 -2.61 1.85
CA ILE A 16 10.57 -3.82 2.62
C ILE A 16 11.00 -3.63 4.07
N HIS A 17 10.36 -4.37 4.96
CA HIS A 17 10.78 -4.52 6.35
C HIS A 17 10.76 -6.01 6.71
N LEU A 18 11.84 -6.50 7.33
CA LEU A 18 12.00 -7.92 7.59
C LEU A 18 11.20 -8.33 8.84
N GLN A 19 10.44 -9.44 8.76
CA GLN A 19 9.67 -9.94 9.92
C GLN A 19 10.54 -10.31 11.14
N SER A 20 11.81 -10.63 10.91
CA SER A 20 12.78 -10.93 11.96
C SER A 20 13.30 -9.68 12.68
N SER A 21 13.08 -8.49 12.12
CA SER A 21 13.53 -7.23 12.73
C SER A 21 12.54 -6.77 13.79
N SER A 22 13.05 -6.47 14.99
CA SER A 22 12.30 -5.79 16.05
C SER A 22 12.48 -4.26 16.00
N ALA A 23 13.38 -3.75 15.16
CA ALA A 23 13.56 -2.32 14.96
C ALA A 23 12.44 -1.77 14.06
N TRP A 24 11.83 -0.65 14.46
CA TRP A 24 10.75 0.02 13.71
C TRP A 24 11.11 1.46 13.31
N GLY A 25 12.37 1.85 13.46
CA GLY A 25 12.87 3.12 12.93
C GLY A 25 13.02 3.07 11.40
N ILE A 26 13.12 4.24 10.76
CA ILE A 26 13.22 4.35 9.29
C ILE A 26 14.35 3.51 8.69
N GLU A 27 15.46 3.35 9.41
CA GLU A 27 16.63 2.55 9.01
C GLU A 27 16.32 1.06 8.79
N SER A 28 15.22 0.56 9.38
CA SER A 28 14.76 -0.83 9.21
C SER A 28 13.90 -1.04 7.96
N TYR A 29 13.52 0.04 7.27
CA TYR A 29 12.73 0.01 6.04
C TYR A 29 13.66 0.16 4.84
N TYR A 30 13.97 -0.95 4.19
CA TYR A 30 14.89 -0.98 3.07
C TYR A 30 14.21 -0.50 1.79
N PRO A 31 14.67 0.60 1.18
CA PRO A 31 14.19 1.04 -0.13
C PRO A 31 14.63 0.03 -1.20
N ILE A 32 13.69 -0.47 -2.00
CA ILE A 32 13.95 -1.47 -3.04
C ILE A 32 13.88 -0.87 -4.44
N LEU A 33 12.82 -0.12 -4.73
CA LEU A 33 12.60 0.42 -6.08
C LEU A 33 11.83 1.73 -6.00
N LYS A 34 12.37 2.75 -6.68
CA LYS A 34 11.63 3.96 -7.03
C LYS A 34 10.94 3.71 -8.37
N LEU A 35 9.63 3.88 -8.43
CA LEU A 35 8.84 3.77 -9.65
C LEU A 35 8.59 5.17 -10.20
N GLU A 36 9.10 5.41 -11.40
CA GLU A 36 8.95 6.68 -12.12
C GLU A 36 8.12 6.49 -13.40
N ASN A 37 7.91 5.24 -13.83
CA ASN A 37 7.17 4.90 -15.04
C ASN A 37 6.37 3.58 -14.89
N LEU A 38 5.47 3.30 -15.83
CA LEU A 38 4.65 2.08 -15.81
C LEU A 38 5.44 0.79 -16.04
N LYS A 39 6.64 0.84 -16.64
CA LYS A 39 7.48 -0.36 -16.80
C LYS A 39 7.98 -0.85 -15.44
N ASP A 40 8.33 0.08 -14.54
CA ASP A 40 8.71 -0.25 -13.16
C ASP A 40 7.55 -0.92 -12.40
N LEU A 41 6.32 -0.44 -12.62
CA LEU A 41 5.11 -1.06 -12.07
C LEU A 41 4.92 -2.49 -12.58
N VAL A 42 5.06 -2.69 -13.90
CA VAL A 42 4.95 -4.03 -14.49
C VAL A 42 6.02 -4.95 -13.92
N LEU A 43 7.26 -4.48 -13.80
CA LEU A 43 8.38 -5.23 -13.23
C LEU A 43 8.06 -5.66 -11.80
N ILE A 44 7.80 -4.71 -10.89
CA ILE A 44 7.57 -5.06 -9.48
C ILE A 44 6.37 -6.00 -9.33
N SER A 45 5.30 -5.78 -10.11
CA SER A 45 4.09 -6.61 -10.08
C SER A 45 4.31 -8.07 -10.48
N ARG A 46 5.41 -8.37 -11.19
CA ARG A 46 5.82 -9.72 -11.59
C ARG A 46 6.74 -10.36 -10.54
N GLU A 47 7.61 -9.58 -9.93
CA GLU A 47 8.57 -10.07 -8.93
C GLU A 47 7.92 -10.37 -7.57
N MET A 48 6.80 -9.73 -7.24
CA MET A 48 6.09 -9.93 -5.98
C MET A 48 5.28 -11.22 -5.96
N ASN A 49 5.96 -12.34 -5.74
CA ASN A 49 5.37 -13.65 -5.48
C ASN A 49 5.12 -13.90 -3.98
N PHE A 50 4.32 -14.91 -3.68
CA PHE A 50 3.84 -15.28 -2.36
C PHE A 50 4.98 -15.77 -1.46
N GLU A 51 6.01 -16.39 -2.03
CA GLU A 51 7.19 -16.84 -1.28
C GLU A 51 7.95 -15.67 -0.66
N LEU A 52 8.01 -14.54 -1.35
CA LEU A 52 8.54 -13.30 -0.81
C LEU A 52 7.54 -12.64 0.15
N MET A 53 6.26 -12.55 -0.26
CA MET A 53 5.21 -11.94 0.56
C MET A 53 5.14 -12.59 1.94
N LYS A 54 5.27 -13.91 2.08
CA LYS A 54 5.10 -14.57 3.39
C LYS A 54 6.23 -14.30 4.39
N LYS A 55 7.38 -13.76 3.96
CA LYS A 55 8.59 -13.56 4.81
C LYS A 55 8.86 -12.11 5.16
N THR A 56 8.19 -11.17 4.50
CA THR A 56 8.57 -9.76 4.50
C THR A 56 7.34 -8.87 4.55
N LEU A 57 7.44 -7.72 5.22
CA LEU A 57 6.42 -6.69 5.17
C LEU A 57 6.72 -5.80 3.98
N PHE A 58 5.72 -5.55 3.15
CA PHE A 58 5.85 -4.66 2.00
C PHE A 58 5.19 -3.32 2.29
N PHE A 59 5.81 -2.26 1.79
CA PHE A 59 5.25 -0.92 1.83
C PHE A 59 5.42 -0.28 0.47
N PHE A 60 4.38 0.39 0.01
CA PHE A 60 4.39 1.08 -1.27
C PHE A 60 3.81 2.47 -1.05
N MET A 61 4.69 3.47 -1.02
CA MET A 61 4.39 4.81 -0.54
C MET A 61 4.44 5.83 -1.68
N LYS A 62 3.57 6.83 -1.59
CA LYS A 62 3.45 7.89 -2.58
C LYS A 62 4.58 8.91 -2.42
N GLY A 63 5.28 9.24 -3.50
CA GLY A 63 6.35 10.23 -3.52
C GLY A 63 7.45 9.96 -2.50
N LYS A 64 7.69 10.94 -1.63
CA LYS A 64 8.72 10.90 -0.57
C LYS A 64 8.18 10.51 0.81
N ILE A 65 6.91 10.12 0.90
CA ILE A 65 6.27 9.76 2.18
C ILE A 65 6.94 8.50 2.74
N LYS A 66 7.37 8.55 3.99
CA LYS A 66 7.99 7.42 4.66
C LYS A 66 6.93 6.40 5.09
N PRO A 67 7.25 5.09 5.10
CA PRO A 67 6.35 4.01 5.51
C PRO A 67 6.15 3.93 7.04
N MET A 68 5.93 5.08 7.67
CA MET A 68 5.90 5.26 9.12
C MET A 68 4.70 6.12 9.50
N TRP A 69 4.09 5.84 10.65
CA TRP A 69 2.94 6.62 11.12
C TRP A 69 3.37 8.01 11.62
N GLU A 70 4.63 8.17 11.99
CA GLU A 70 5.27 9.41 12.43
C GLU A 70 5.53 10.39 11.29
N ASP A 71 5.47 9.95 10.01
CA ASP A 71 5.62 10.85 8.86
C ASP A 71 4.54 11.94 8.91
N GLU A 72 4.91 13.19 8.59
CA GLU A 72 4.01 14.35 8.64
C GLU A 72 2.75 14.18 7.80
N HIS A 73 2.81 13.37 6.73
CA HIS A 73 1.66 13.07 5.88
C HIS A 73 0.78 11.95 6.42
N ASN A 74 1.28 11.14 7.35
CA ASN A 74 0.57 9.99 7.91
C ASN A 74 0.05 10.23 9.34
N CYS A 75 0.69 11.11 10.11
CA CYS A 75 0.48 11.23 11.55
C CYS A 75 -0.90 11.75 11.97
N GLN A 76 -1.55 12.55 11.12
CA GLN A 76 -2.93 13.02 11.30
C GLN A 76 -3.98 12.11 10.63
N GLY A 77 -3.51 10.98 10.13
CA GLY A 77 -4.25 10.06 9.30
C GLY A 77 -4.62 8.76 9.98
N GLY A 78 -4.81 7.73 9.17
CA GLY A 78 -5.12 6.39 9.66
C GLY A 78 -4.99 5.36 8.56
N GLY A 79 -5.36 4.12 8.88
CA GLY A 79 -5.25 3.00 7.96
C GLY A 79 -6.49 2.13 7.93
N PHE A 80 -6.97 1.82 6.72
CA PHE A 80 -7.96 0.79 6.47
C PHE A 80 -7.29 -0.57 6.39
N SER A 81 -7.63 -1.50 7.27
CA SER A 81 -7.04 -2.84 7.32
C SER A 81 -8.03 -3.88 6.79
N PHE A 82 -7.58 -4.64 5.80
CA PHE A 82 -8.33 -5.71 5.16
C PHE A 82 -7.64 -7.05 5.38
N LYS A 83 -8.41 -8.05 5.77
CA LYS A 83 -7.93 -9.43 5.96
C LYS A 83 -8.09 -10.20 4.65
N ILE A 84 -6.98 -10.63 4.07
CA ILE A 84 -6.96 -11.30 2.77
C ILE A 84 -6.43 -12.73 2.92
N SER A 85 -7.11 -13.72 2.36
CA SER A 85 -6.61 -15.09 2.32
C SER A 85 -5.28 -15.19 1.56
N ASN A 86 -4.36 -16.01 2.05
CA ASN A 86 -3.08 -16.30 1.37
C ASN A 86 -3.29 -16.80 -0.07
N LYS A 87 -4.41 -17.47 -0.36
CA LYS A 87 -4.72 -17.97 -1.71
C LYS A 87 -5.05 -16.86 -2.72
N GLN A 88 -5.44 -15.69 -2.24
CA GLN A 88 -5.94 -14.59 -3.08
C GLN A 88 -4.97 -13.39 -3.10
N ILE A 89 -3.92 -13.41 -2.27
CA ILE A 89 -3.16 -12.18 -2.01
C ILE A 89 -2.31 -11.74 -3.20
N GLU A 90 -1.65 -12.65 -3.92
CA GLU A 90 -0.83 -12.28 -5.08
C GLU A 90 -1.62 -11.52 -6.16
N PRO A 91 -2.72 -12.07 -6.72
CA PRO A 91 -3.48 -11.35 -7.74
C PRO A 91 -4.15 -10.10 -7.18
N LEU A 92 -4.59 -10.10 -5.92
CA LEU A 92 -5.22 -8.94 -5.31
C LEU A 92 -4.21 -7.81 -5.10
N TRP A 93 -3.03 -8.09 -4.58
CA TRP A 93 -1.98 -7.10 -4.35
C TRP A 93 -1.59 -6.41 -5.67
N LYS A 94 -1.39 -7.21 -6.72
CA LYS A 94 -1.14 -6.70 -8.06
C LYS A 94 -2.27 -5.78 -8.55
N LYS A 95 -3.52 -6.19 -8.41
CA LYS A 95 -4.69 -5.37 -8.79
C LYS A 95 -4.75 -4.06 -8.00
N ILE A 96 -4.48 -4.09 -6.71
CA ILE A 96 -4.46 -2.92 -5.83
C ILE A 96 -3.39 -1.92 -6.26
N LEU A 97 -2.18 -2.38 -6.62
CA LEU A 97 -1.13 -1.48 -7.13
C LEU A 97 -1.54 -0.75 -8.40
N PHE A 98 -2.15 -1.44 -9.36
CA PHE A 98 -2.64 -0.80 -10.59
C PHE A 98 -3.74 0.22 -10.30
N LEU A 99 -4.72 -0.12 -9.45
CA LEU A 99 -5.80 0.80 -9.07
C LEU A 99 -5.27 2.01 -8.29
N LEU A 100 -4.29 1.81 -7.43
CA LEU A 100 -3.68 2.86 -6.63
C LEU A 100 -2.90 3.86 -7.51
N ILE A 101 -2.01 3.36 -8.37
CA ILE A 101 -1.21 4.20 -9.26
C ILE A 101 -2.09 4.87 -10.31
N GLY A 102 -3.10 4.16 -10.82
CA GLY A 102 -4.08 4.72 -11.74
C GLY A 102 -5.07 5.70 -11.10
N GLY A 103 -5.02 5.91 -9.78
CA GLY A 103 -5.94 6.81 -9.09
C GLY A 103 -7.42 6.40 -9.19
N THR A 104 -7.70 5.09 -9.25
CA THR A 104 -9.05 4.53 -9.46
C THR A 104 -9.47 3.54 -8.38
N ILE A 105 -8.74 3.45 -7.27
CA ILE A 105 -9.11 2.58 -6.13
C ILE A 105 -10.33 3.08 -5.35
N THR A 106 -10.68 4.36 -5.51
CA THR A 106 -11.93 4.96 -4.99
C THR A 106 -12.73 5.61 -6.12
N LYS A 107 -14.01 5.87 -5.87
CA LYS A 107 -14.90 6.57 -6.82
C LYS A 107 -14.65 8.08 -6.89
N ASP A 108 -13.91 8.63 -5.93
CA ASP A 108 -13.74 10.06 -5.72
C ASP A 108 -12.27 10.45 -5.80
N LYS A 109 -11.93 11.36 -6.71
CA LYS A 109 -10.56 11.84 -6.89
C LYS A 109 -10.01 12.48 -5.62
N GLU A 110 -10.83 13.22 -4.86
CA GLU A 110 -10.41 13.82 -3.59
C GLU A 110 -9.94 12.72 -2.62
N VAL A 111 -10.69 11.63 -2.49
CA VAL A 111 -10.32 10.52 -1.60
C VAL A 111 -9.01 9.86 -2.05
N ASN A 112 -8.80 9.66 -3.35
CA ASN A 112 -7.53 9.14 -3.88
C ASN A 112 -6.34 10.06 -3.52
N ASP A 113 -6.53 11.38 -3.54
CA ASP A 113 -5.51 12.35 -3.14
C ASP A 113 -5.18 12.32 -1.64
N HIS A 114 -6.05 11.71 -0.83
CA HIS A 114 -5.80 11.44 0.58
C HIS A 114 -5.05 10.13 0.84
N ILE A 115 -4.88 9.25 -0.15
CA ILE A 115 -4.11 8.01 0.03
C ILE A 115 -2.60 8.32 0.00
N THR A 116 -1.88 7.88 1.02
CA THR A 116 -0.43 8.08 1.16
C THR A 116 0.39 6.85 0.81
N GLY A 117 -0.23 5.67 0.83
CA GLY A 117 0.43 4.42 0.49
C GLY A 117 -0.39 3.20 0.87
N ILE A 118 0.20 2.04 0.63
CA ILE A 118 -0.34 0.74 1.05
C ILE A 118 0.75 -0.08 1.72
N SER A 119 0.36 -1.02 2.57
CA SER A 119 1.29 -2.00 3.13
C SER A 119 0.68 -3.39 3.16
N LEU A 120 1.52 -4.41 3.05
CA LEU A 120 1.14 -5.80 3.19
C LEU A 120 1.91 -6.44 4.35
N SER A 121 1.17 -6.95 5.33
CA SER A 121 1.74 -7.61 6.50
C SER A 121 1.29 -9.07 6.55
N PRO A 122 2.20 -10.05 6.46
CA PRO A 122 1.83 -11.45 6.40
C PRO A 122 1.50 -11.98 7.80
N LYS A 123 0.55 -12.91 7.88
CA LYS A 123 0.20 -13.68 9.08
C LYS A 123 0.13 -15.17 8.71
N LYS A 124 -0.14 -16.03 9.69
CA LYS A 124 -0.07 -17.49 9.53
C LYS A 124 -0.97 -18.02 8.40
N SER A 125 -2.19 -17.52 8.25
CA SER A 125 -3.18 -18.01 7.28
C SER A 125 -3.80 -16.93 6.38
N PHE A 126 -3.36 -15.68 6.55
CA PHE A 126 -3.87 -14.53 5.83
C PHE A 126 -2.80 -13.43 5.79
N CYS A 127 -3.00 -12.43 4.94
CA CYS A 127 -2.27 -11.18 4.99
C CYS A 127 -3.19 -10.05 5.43
N ILE A 128 -2.63 -9.03 6.08
CA ILE A 128 -3.30 -7.75 6.28
C ILE A 128 -2.81 -6.80 5.21
N LEU A 129 -3.71 -6.44 4.30
CA LEU A 129 -3.53 -5.32 3.39
C LEU A 129 -4.01 -4.06 4.09
N LYS A 130 -3.16 -3.04 4.19
CA LYS A 130 -3.53 -1.73 4.74
C LYS A 130 -3.47 -0.66 3.66
N ILE A 131 -4.50 0.18 3.58
CA ILE A 131 -4.50 1.42 2.78
C ILE A 131 -4.35 2.60 3.74
N TRP A 132 -3.31 3.41 3.55
CA TRP A 132 -2.94 4.52 4.42
C TRP A 132 -3.54 5.82 3.92
N MET A 133 -4.09 6.61 4.83
CA MET A 133 -4.75 7.89 4.55
C MET A 133 -4.05 9.01 5.29
N LYS A 134 -3.96 10.20 4.68
CA LYS A 134 -3.44 11.42 5.32
C LYS A 134 -4.38 12.08 6.32
N THR A 135 -5.62 11.60 6.40
CA THR A 135 -6.68 12.19 7.22
C THR A 135 -7.60 11.11 7.78
N CYS A 136 -8.25 11.40 8.92
CA CYS A 136 -9.36 10.62 9.45
C CYS A 136 -10.75 11.09 8.97
N LYS A 137 -10.85 12.01 7.99
CA LYS A 137 -12.14 12.41 7.40
C LYS A 137 -12.92 11.23 6.80
N TYR A 138 -12.19 10.26 6.25
CA TYR A 138 -12.76 9.07 5.61
C TYR A 138 -12.46 7.84 6.46
N VAL A 139 -13.47 7.33 7.17
CA VAL A 139 -13.34 6.15 8.06
C VAL A 139 -14.19 4.95 7.63
N ASN A 140 -15.06 5.14 6.64
CA ASN A 140 -15.92 4.08 6.12
C ASN A 140 -15.32 3.49 4.84
N ALA A 141 -15.14 2.16 4.80
CA ALA A 141 -14.57 1.47 3.65
C ALA A 141 -15.42 1.57 2.37
N GLY A 142 -16.67 2.06 2.46
CA GLY A 142 -17.54 2.34 1.31
C GLY A 142 -16.97 3.37 0.31
N VAL A 143 -15.93 4.11 0.68
CA VAL A 143 -15.19 4.99 -0.25
C VAL A 143 -14.47 4.21 -1.35
N PHE A 144 -14.08 2.96 -1.09
CA PHE A 144 -13.40 2.11 -2.06
C PHE A 144 -14.39 1.51 -3.05
N ILE A 145 -13.95 1.37 -4.31
CA ILE A 145 -14.71 0.61 -5.31
C ILE A 145 -14.87 -0.85 -4.88
N ASP A 146 -15.80 -1.57 -5.50
CA ASP A 146 -15.93 -3.01 -5.27
C ASP A 146 -14.75 -3.73 -5.94
N ILE A 147 -13.92 -4.37 -5.12
CA ILE A 147 -12.75 -5.12 -5.56
C ILE A 147 -12.95 -6.54 -5.08
N GLU A 148 -13.08 -7.48 -6.02
CA GLU A 148 -13.14 -8.91 -5.71
C GLU A 148 -11.96 -9.32 -4.81
N GLY A 149 -12.27 -10.02 -3.71
CA GLY A 149 -11.28 -10.41 -2.70
C GLY A 149 -11.02 -9.37 -1.61
N LEU A 150 -11.53 -8.15 -1.74
CA LEU A 150 -11.42 -7.09 -0.73
C LEU A 150 -12.76 -6.90 0.00
N ASP A 151 -12.90 -7.51 1.17
CA ASP A 151 -14.13 -7.40 1.96
C ASP A 151 -14.20 -6.08 2.73
N LYS A 152 -15.07 -5.18 2.28
CA LYS A 152 -15.33 -3.89 2.92
C LYS A 152 -16.09 -4.00 4.25
N LYS A 153 -16.84 -5.09 4.48
CA LYS A 153 -17.67 -5.25 5.69
C LYS A 153 -16.83 -5.57 6.92
N THR A 154 -15.75 -6.33 6.73
CA THR A 154 -14.80 -6.69 7.80
C THR A 154 -13.60 -5.75 7.87
N CYS A 155 -13.59 -4.70 7.06
CA CYS A 155 -12.55 -3.68 7.08
C CYS A 155 -12.57 -2.89 8.39
N LEU A 156 -11.39 -2.67 8.97
CA LEU A 156 -11.22 -1.86 10.18
C LEU A 156 -10.41 -0.60 9.85
N PHE A 157 -10.97 0.57 10.14
CA PHE A 157 -10.20 1.82 10.15
C PHE A 157 -9.63 2.08 11.54
N LYS A 158 -8.34 2.41 11.61
CA LYS A 158 -7.69 2.87 12.84
C LYS A 158 -6.91 4.16 12.58
N PRO A 159 -7.13 5.23 13.37
CA PRO A 159 -6.26 6.41 13.37
C PRO A 159 -4.83 6.05 13.72
N HIS A 160 -3.88 6.83 13.20
CA HIS A 160 -2.48 6.79 13.63
C HIS A 160 -2.29 7.61 14.90
N GLY A 161 -1.32 7.24 15.75
CA GLY A 161 -0.91 8.04 16.91
C GLY A 161 -1.94 8.20 18.04
N LYS A 162 -3.03 7.43 18.04
CA LYS A 162 -3.99 7.37 19.15
C LYS A 162 -4.12 5.93 19.64
N GLU A 163 -3.58 5.66 20.83
CA GLU A 163 -4.08 4.60 21.72
C GLU A 163 -5.16 5.19 22.63
#